data_AF-A0AA90KJE6-F1
#
_entry.id   AF-A0AA90KJE6-F1
#
_cell.length_a   1.000
_cell.length_b   1.000
_cell.length_c   1.000
_cell.angle_alpha   90.00
_cell.angle_beta   90.00
_cell.angle_gamma   90.00
#
_symmetry.space_group_name_H-M   'P 1'
#
loop_
_entity.id
_entity.type
_entity.pdbx_description
1 polymer ?
#
loop_
_entity_poly.entity_id
_entity_poly.type
_entity_poly.pdbx_seq_one_letter_code
_entity_poly.pdbx_strand_id
1 'polypeptide(L)'
;MILDELGNSLGEVNRKDLLAALHDVARRQHLTILGTCQDSVLVDAAAVRDELLWFVYASSSDAYNQPTRTWGHDADGRRVELTADWITAGRSHA
;
A
#
# COMPACT_ATOMS: atom_id res chain seq x y z
N MET A 1 -6.46 -3.98 11.10
CA MET A 1 -7.69 -3.43 10.51
C MET A 1 -7.52 -3.41 9.00
N ILE A 2 -8.50 -3.87 8.24
CA ILE A 2 -8.49 -3.82 6.77
C ILE A 2 -9.57 -2.84 6.34
N LEU A 3 -9.23 -1.89 5.47
CA LEU A 3 -10.12 -0.87 4.92
C LEU A 3 -10.15 -1.02 3.41
N ASP A 4 -11.35 -1.14 2.84
CA ASP A 4 -11.53 -1.24 1.39
C ASP A 4 -11.84 0.13 0.78
N GLU A 5 -11.31 0.39 -0.41
CA GLU A 5 -11.51 1.60 -1.21
C GLU A 5 -11.27 2.93 -0.46
N LEU A 6 -10.16 2.99 0.26
CA LEU A 6 -9.80 4.12 1.10
C LEU A 6 -9.66 5.39 0.24
N GLY A 7 -10.49 6.40 0.51
CA GLY A 7 -10.43 7.70 -0.16
C GLY A 7 -11.19 7.81 -1.49
N ASN A 8 -11.87 6.76 -1.93
CA ASN A 8 -12.63 6.74 -3.20
C ASN A 8 -13.80 7.74 -3.21
N SER A 9 -14.42 8.00 -2.05
CA SER A 9 -15.58 8.91 -1.92
C SER A 9 -15.23 10.29 -1.36
N LEU A 10 -13.93 10.62 -1.22
CA LEU A 10 -13.48 11.88 -0.63
C LEU A 10 -12.79 12.76 -1.66
N GLY A 11 -13.12 14.06 -1.65
CA GLY A 11 -12.37 15.05 -2.43
C GLY A 11 -10.89 15.09 -2.04
N GLU A 12 -10.04 15.51 -2.98
CA GLU A 12 -8.57 15.51 -2.87
C GLU A 12 -8.03 16.02 -1.51
N VAL A 13 -8.54 17.15 -1.03
CA VAL A 13 -8.09 17.76 0.25
C VAL A 13 -8.44 16.87 1.43
N ASN A 14 -9.67 16.34 1.49
CA ASN A 14 -10.12 15.49 2.59
C ASN A 14 -9.39 14.14 2.65
N ARG A 15 -8.81 13.69 1.53
CA ARG A 15 -8.14 12.39 1.45
C ARG A 15 -6.84 12.36 2.24
N LYS A 16 -6.00 13.40 2.10
CA LYS A 16 -4.74 13.51 2.85
C LYS A 16 -4.98 13.57 4.35
N ASP A 17 -5.96 14.36 4.77
CA ASP A 17 -6.32 14.51 6.18
C ASP A 17 -6.83 13.19 6.76
N LEU A 18 -7.67 12.45 6.02
CA LEU A 18 -8.11 11.12 6.44
C LEU A 18 -6.92 10.15 6.58
N LEU A 19 -6.04 10.11 5.58
CA LEU A 19 -4.90 9.19 5.58
C LEU A 19 -3.94 9.46 6.74
N ALA A 20 -3.70 10.74 7.06
CA ALA A 20 -2.91 11.17 8.21
C ALA A 20 -3.59 10.79 9.54
N ALA A 21 -4.90 11.08 9.68
CA ALA A 21 -5.64 10.72 10.89
C ALA A 21 -5.65 9.20 11.14
N LEU A 22 -5.80 8.40 10.10
CA LEU A 22 -5.72 6.94 10.19
C LEU A 22 -4.32 6.46 10.61
N HIS A 23 -3.27 7.08 10.09
CA HIS A 23 -1.89 6.78 10.51
C HIS A 23 -1.69 7.10 12.00
N ASP A 24 -2.16 8.26 12.46
CA ASP A 24 -2.04 8.67 13.86
C ASP A 24 -2.82 7.75 14.80
N VAL A 25 -4.00 7.28 14.39
CA VAL A 25 -4.77 6.29 15.15
C VAL A 25 -4.04 4.95 15.18
N ALA A 26 -3.51 4.48 14.05
CA ALA A 26 -2.74 3.24 13.97
C ALA A 26 -1.56 3.25 14.95
N ARG A 27 -0.79 4.35 14.98
CA ARG A 27 0.35 4.51 15.89
C ARG A 27 -0.07 4.55 17.35
N ARG A 28 -1.07 5.38 17.69
CA ARG A 28 -1.52 5.54 19.09
C ARG A 28 -2.13 4.26 19.66
N GLN A 29 -2.80 3.47 18.83
CA GLN A 29 -3.49 2.26 19.26
C GLN A 29 -2.64 1.00 19.04
N HIS A 30 -1.42 1.13 18.51
CA HIS A 30 -0.54 0.01 18.16
C HIS A 30 -1.22 -1.01 17.24
N LEU A 31 -1.96 -0.53 16.24
CA LEU A 31 -2.70 -1.34 15.27
C LEU A 31 -2.06 -1.23 13.88
N THR A 32 -2.03 -2.34 13.15
CA THR A 32 -1.72 -2.34 11.71
C THR A 32 -2.98 -2.06 10.90
N ILE A 33 -2.92 -1.10 9.98
CA ILE A 33 -4.00 -0.80 9.02
C ILE A 33 -3.53 -1.16 7.62
N LEU A 34 -4.24 -2.06 6.96
CA LEU A 34 -4.09 -2.35 5.53
C LEU A 34 -5.25 -1.67 4.78
N GLY A 35 -4.94 -0.72 3.91
CA GLY A 35 -5.92 -0.04 3.08
C GLY A 35 -5.75 -0.42 1.62
N THR A 36 -6.81 -0.83 0.94
CA THR A 36 -6.83 -0.85 -0.53
C THR A 36 -7.22 0.55 -1.01
N CYS A 37 -6.61 1.00 -2.11
CA CYS A 37 -6.94 2.30 -2.69
C CYS A 37 -6.71 2.28 -4.19
N GLN A 38 -7.32 3.24 -4.90
CA GLN A 38 -7.13 3.40 -6.34
C GLN A 38 -5.86 4.20 -6.65
N ASP A 39 -5.41 4.17 -7.90
CA ASP A 39 -4.19 4.85 -8.36
C ASP A 39 -4.14 6.35 -8.01
N SER A 40 -5.29 7.04 -8.05
CA SER A 40 -5.42 8.46 -7.70
C SER A 40 -5.08 8.74 -6.23
N VAL A 41 -5.35 7.79 -5.35
CA VAL A 41 -5.11 7.89 -3.90
C VAL A 41 -3.67 7.48 -3.55
N LEU A 42 -3.07 6.64 -4.39
CA LEU A 42 -1.78 6.02 -4.11
C LEU A 42 -0.65 7.05 -3.96
N VAL A 43 -0.69 8.13 -4.75
CA VAL A 43 0.25 9.26 -4.65
C VAL A 43 0.14 9.96 -3.30
N ASP A 44 -1.09 10.16 -2.82
CA ASP A 44 -1.34 10.78 -1.51
C ASP A 44 -0.95 9.84 -0.36
N ALA A 45 -1.23 8.54 -0.51
CA ALA A 45 -0.87 7.53 0.47
C ALA A 45 0.65 7.40 0.62
N ALA A 46 1.40 7.45 -0.48
CA ALA A 46 2.86 7.42 -0.46
C ALA A 46 3.48 8.56 0.38
N ALA A 47 2.80 9.72 0.48
CA ALA A 47 3.30 10.86 1.23
C ALA A 47 3.19 10.71 2.76
N VAL A 48 2.37 9.78 3.26
CA VAL A 48 2.00 9.69 4.69
C VAL A 48 2.09 8.27 5.26
N ARG A 49 2.66 7.32 4.52
CA ARG A 49 2.73 5.90 4.91
C ARG A 49 4.15 5.39 4.97
N ASP A 50 4.37 4.51 5.93
CA ASP A 50 5.66 3.84 6.13
C ASP A 50 5.88 2.66 5.16
N GLU A 51 4.82 2.19 4.48
CA GLU A 51 4.90 1.07 3.53
C GLU A 51 3.75 1.12 2.52
N LEU A 52 4.05 0.74 1.27
CA LEU A 52 3.10 0.70 0.17
C LEU A 52 3.31 -0.57 -0.67
N LEU A 53 2.21 -1.24 -1.01
CA LEU A 53 2.17 -2.35 -1.96
C LEU A 53 1.33 -1.93 -3.17
N TRP A 54 1.87 -2.07 -4.38
CA TRP A 54 1.16 -1.77 -5.62
C TRP A 54 1.03 -3.02 -6.48
N PHE A 55 -0.23 -3.40 -6.71
CA PHE A 55 -0.64 -4.47 -7.60
C PHE A 55 -1.16 -3.85 -8.90
N VAL A 56 -0.58 -4.23 -10.04
CA VAL A 56 -0.98 -3.70 -11.35
C VAL A 56 -1.54 -4.83 -12.19
N TYR A 57 -2.83 -4.72 -12.51
CA TYR A 57 -3.45 -5.55 -13.52
C TYR A 57 -2.92 -5.15 -14.91
N ALA A 58 -2.33 -6.10 -15.64
CA ALA A 58 -1.68 -5.81 -16.92
C ALA A 58 -2.73 -5.64 -18.04
N SER A 59 -3.49 -6.69 -18.33
CA SER A 59 -4.62 -6.66 -19.27
C SER A 59 -5.42 -7.96 -19.18
N SER A 60 -6.61 -8.02 -19.79
CA SER A 60 -7.37 -9.27 -19.92
C SER A 60 -6.79 -10.25 -20.94
N SER A 61 -5.84 -9.78 -21.77
CA SER A 61 -5.10 -10.61 -22.71
C SER A 61 -3.83 -11.23 -22.12
N ASP A 62 -3.34 -10.72 -21.00
CA ASP A 62 -2.17 -11.24 -20.32
C ASP A 62 -2.57 -12.27 -19.26
N ALA A 63 -1.87 -13.41 -19.26
CA ALA A 63 -2.09 -14.45 -18.26
C ALA A 63 -1.61 -14.05 -16.85
N TYR A 64 -0.77 -13.01 -16.76
CA TYR A 64 -0.14 -12.58 -15.52
C TYR A 64 -0.25 -11.07 -15.31
N ASN A 65 -0.40 -10.67 -14.05
CA ASN A 65 -0.28 -9.28 -13.62
C ASN A 65 1.18 -8.81 -13.68
N GLN A 66 1.41 -7.50 -13.65
CA GLN A 66 2.78 -7.02 -13.49
C GLN A 66 3.32 -7.39 -12.10
N PRO A 67 4.65 -7.51 -11.94
CA PRO A 67 5.26 -7.77 -10.64
C PRO A 67 4.79 -6.75 -9.59
N THR A 68 4.37 -7.25 -8.42
CA THR A 68 4.05 -6.41 -7.27
C THR A 68 5.25 -5.53 -6.93
N ARG A 69 5.00 -4.23 -6.77
CA ARG A 69 6.01 -3.26 -6.35
C ARG A 69 5.78 -2.90 -4.90
N THR A 70 6.86 -2.75 -4.16
CA THR A 70 6.83 -2.44 -2.72
C THR A 70 7.74 -1.27 -2.42
N TRP A 71 7.25 -0.35 -1.60
CA TRP A 71 8.01 0.74 -1.04
C TRP A 71 7.96 0.63 0.47
N GLY A 72 9.11 0.74 1.12
CA GLY A 72 9.23 0.93 2.56
C GLY A 72 9.78 2.33 2.79
N HIS A 73 9.00 3.16 3.47
CA HIS A 73 9.43 4.47 3.95
C HIS A 73 9.77 4.32 5.45
N ASP A 74 10.90 3.67 5.72
CA ASP A 74 11.54 3.71 7.02
C ASP A 74 12.94 4.34 6.88
N ALA A 75 13.53 4.77 8.00
CA ALA A 75 14.81 5.47 8.00
C ALA A 75 15.96 4.61 7.42
N ASP A 76 15.81 3.28 7.45
CA ASP A 76 16.87 2.32 7.15
C ASP A 76 16.59 1.45 5.90
N GLY A 77 15.48 1.67 5.18
CA GLY A 77 15.05 0.84 4.04
C GLY A 77 14.66 -0.61 4.39
N ARG A 78 14.68 -0.97 5.68
CA ARG A 78 14.66 -2.35 6.17
C ARG A 78 13.32 -3.06 5.91
N ARG A 79 12.23 -2.30 5.80
CA ARG A 79 10.89 -2.82 5.55
C ARG A 79 10.74 -3.50 4.19
N VAL A 80 11.47 -3.04 3.18
CA VAL A 80 11.52 -3.71 1.87
C VAL A 80 12.24 -5.05 1.97
N GLU A 81 13.35 -5.12 2.70
CA GLU A 81 14.10 -6.36 2.90
C GLU A 81 13.28 -7.41 3.64
N LEU A 82 12.55 -7.00 4.68
CA LEU A 82 11.69 -7.90 5.46
C LEU A 82 10.54 -8.50 4.65
N THR A 83 10.09 -7.83 3.59
CA THR A 83 8.97 -8.28 2.74
C THR A 83 9.41 -8.99 1.48
N ALA A 84 10.69 -8.91 1.10
CA ALA A 84 11.23 -9.44 -0.15
C ALA A 84 10.97 -10.95 -0.33
N ASP A 85 11.25 -11.75 0.68
CA ASP A 85 11.05 -13.21 0.63
C ASP A 85 9.58 -13.56 0.43
N TRP A 86 8.68 -12.86 1.12
CA TRP A 86 7.24 -13.08 1.03
C TRP A 86 6.66 -12.69 -0.32
N ILE A 87 7.15 -11.59 -0.91
CA ILE A 87 6.72 -11.11 -2.24
C ILE A 87 7.21 -12.05 -3.35
N THR A 88 8.37 -12.68 -3.16
CA THR A 88 9.00 -13.52 -4.17
C THR A 88 8.73 -15.01 -3.99
N ALA A 89 8.22 -15.45 -2.84
CA ALA A 89 7.94 -16.85 -2.51
C ALA A 89 7.09 -17.59 -3.57
N GLY A 90 6.16 -16.88 -4.23
CA GLY A 90 5.32 -17.45 -5.29
C GLY A 90 6.04 -17.73 -6.61
N ARG A 91 7.28 -17.24 -6.79
CA ARG A 91 8.07 -17.41 -8.03
C ARG A 91 8.85 -18.72 -8.08
N SER A 92 9.04 -19.37 -6.93
CA SER A 92 9.81 -20.62 -6.80
C SER A 92 9.06 -21.86 -7.28
N HIS A 93 7.80 -21.72 -7.71
CA HIS A 93 6.94 -22.80 -8.20
C HIS A 93 6.47 -22.57 -9.65
N ALA A 94 7.16 -21.70 -10.40
CA ALA A 94 6.93 -21.43 -11.82
C ALA A 94 7.92 -22.19 -12.71
#